data_AF-A0A2S2Q2N5-F1
#
_entry.id   AF-A0A2S2Q2N5-F1
#
_cell.length_a   1.000
_cell.length_b   1.000
_cell.length_c   1.000
_cell.angle_alpha   90.00
_cell.angle_beta   90.00
_cell.angle_gamma   90.00
#
_symmetry.space_group_name_H-M   'P 1'
#
loop_
_entity.id
_entity.type
_entity.pdbx_description
1 polymer ?
#
loop_
_entity_poly.entity_id
_entity_poly.type
_entity_poly.pdbx_seq_one_letter_code
_entity_poly.pdbx_strand_id
1 'polypeptide(L)'
;MILSFYQKNLRLNEELRKMLSEIIIEYMVQNKVYASPKIIEYISDGIVNIFKSEVKETYFINVPGKKPKGILYQKYHNTLTKLRRHQLWCPPKKVKKNSDVATLEEISTLQKITIINEDLIELKKWLQFYVEPISEVTSKWQKTCEIRRDYLLSQNINIADILDEWPILKQSFAYNLIDIDFDYIHPTKGNSLFVKWD
;
A
#
# COMPACT_ATOMS: atom_id res chain seq x y z
N MET A 1 -6.44 21.56 -1.70
CA MET A 1 -7.82 22.11 -1.67
C MET A 1 -8.72 21.38 -0.68
N ILE A 2 -8.93 20.06 -0.79
CA ILE A 2 -9.76 19.30 0.17
C ILE A 2 -9.15 19.31 1.58
N LEU A 3 -7.85 18.99 1.70
CA LEU A 3 -7.12 18.98 2.98
C LEU A 3 -7.09 20.35 3.65
N SER A 4 -6.81 21.41 2.89
CA SER A 4 -6.77 22.79 3.38
C SER A 4 -8.15 23.27 3.88
N PHE A 5 -9.24 22.88 3.23
CA PHE A 5 -10.59 23.19 3.71
C PHE A 5 -10.91 22.43 4.99
N TYR A 6 -10.57 21.14 5.05
CA TYR A 6 -10.80 20.32 6.22
C TYR A 6 -10.01 20.82 7.44
N GLN A 7 -8.75 21.22 7.27
CA GLN A 7 -7.94 21.78 8.36
C GLN A 7 -8.58 23.03 8.98
N LYS A 8 -9.30 23.83 8.19
CA LYS A 8 -9.97 25.06 8.66
C LYS A 8 -11.34 24.80 9.30
N ASN A 9 -12.12 23.86 8.76
CA ASN A 9 -13.53 23.67 9.14
C ASN A 9 -13.78 22.37 9.93
N LEU A 10 -12.77 21.51 10.04
CA LEU A 10 -12.80 20.18 10.65
C LEU A 10 -13.93 19.28 10.14
N ARG A 11 -14.45 19.57 8.94
CA ARG A 11 -15.53 18.84 8.30
C ARG A 11 -15.46 18.97 6.78
N LEU A 12 -15.87 17.93 6.06
CA LEU A 12 -16.08 17.99 4.62
C LEU A 12 -17.54 18.32 4.30
N ASN A 13 -17.75 19.21 3.33
CA ASN A 13 -19.06 19.45 2.75
C ASN A 13 -19.36 18.38 1.67
N GLU A 14 -20.61 18.32 1.19
CA GLU A 14 -21.02 17.30 0.22
C GLU A 14 -20.25 17.41 -1.12
N GLU A 15 -19.92 18.63 -1.54
CA GLU A 15 -19.19 18.88 -2.78
C GLU A 15 -17.73 18.36 -2.71
N LEU A 16 -17.04 18.60 -1.59
CA LEU A 16 -15.70 18.09 -1.34
C LEU A 16 -15.71 16.57 -1.18
N ARG A 17 -16.75 15.96 -0.61
CA ARG A 17 -16.91 14.50 -0.59
C ARG A 17 -17.06 13.94 -2.00
N LYS A 18 -17.83 14.60 -2.86
CA LYS A 18 -17.97 14.23 -4.28
C LYS A 18 -16.63 14.36 -5.01
N MET A 19 -15.90 15.45 -4.80
CA MET A 19 -14.58 15.66 -5.38
C MET A 19 -13.57 14.60 -4.88
N LEU A 20 -13.52 14.33 -3.58
CA LEU A 20 -12.67 13.30 -2.98
C LEU A 20 -12.95 11.94 -3.62
N SER A 21 -14.23 11.55 -3.69
CA SER A 21 -14.63 10.29 -4.31
C SER A 21 -14.26 10.23 -5.79
N GLU A 22 -14.29 11.37 -6.51
CA GLU A 22 -13.88 11.44 -7.92
C GLU A 22 -12.41 11.11 -8.10
N ILE A 23 -11.56 11.80 -7.34
CA ILE A 23 -10.10 11.64 -7.39
C ILE A 23 -9.71 10.19 -7.10
N ILE A 24 -10.33 9.59 -6.08
CA ILE A 24 -10.08 8.19 -5.71
C ILE A 24 -10.50 7.25 -6.84
N ILE A 25 -11.71 7.41 -7.38
CA ILE A 25 -12.20 6.54 -8.44
C ILE A 25 -11.39 6.72 -9.73
N GLU A 26 -11.01 7.94 -10.07
CA GLU A 26 -10.16 8.23 -11.22
C GLU A 26 -8.80 7.53 -11.09
N TYR A 27 -8.16 7.65 -9.92
CA TYR A 27 -6.93 6.92 -9.61
C TYR A 27 -7.13 5.40 -9.75
N MET A 28 -8.21 4.84 -9.20
CA MET A 28 -8.50 3.40 -9.32
C MET A 28 -8.67 2.96 -10.77
N VAL A 29 -9.36 3.75 -11.58
CA VAL A 29 -9.57 3.47 -13.01
C VAL A 29 -8.25 3.56 -13.77
N GLN A 30 -7.50 4.65 -13.61
CA GLN A 30 -6.22 4.86 -14.30
C GLN A 30 -5.23 3.72 -14.00
N ASN A 31 -5.18 3.28 -12.74
CA ASN A 31 -4.29 2.21 -12.29
C ASN A 31 -4.89 0.80 -12.45
N LYS A 32 -6.02 0.67 -13.15
CA LYS A 32 -6.73 -0.61 -13.40
C LYS A 32 -7.06 -1.41 -12.13
N VAL A 33 -7.26 -0.72 -11.00
CA VAL A 33 -7.61 -1.33 -9.72
C VAL A 33 -9.07 -1.77 -9.75
N TYR A 34 -9.31 -3.05 -9.45
CA TYR A 34 -10.66 -3.59 -9.35
C TYR A 34 -11.30 -3.21 -8.01
N ALA A 35 -12.47 -2.58 -8.03
CA ALA A 35 -13.23 -2.26 -6.82
C ALA A 35 -13.91 -3.51 -6.24
N SER A 36 -13.13 -4.38 -5.61
CA SER A 36 -13.71 -5.41 -4.75
C SER A 36 -14.35 -4.76 -3.51
N PRO A 37 -15.38 -5.37 -2.91
CA PRO A 37 -15.95 -4.92 -1.63
C PRO A 37 -14.88 -4.65 -0.56
N LYS A 38 -13.90 -5.55 -0.42
CA LYS A 38 -12.78 -5.41 0.54
C LYS A 38 -11.92 -4.17 0.26
N ILE A 39 -11.60 -3.90 -1.01
CA ILE A 39 -10.78 -2.75 -1.39
C ILE A 39 -11.52 -1.45 -1.10
N ILE A 40 -12.81 -1.37 -1.45
CA ILE A 40 -13.61 -0.17 -1.20
C ILE A 40 -13.81 0.05 0.31
N GLU A 41 -13.92 -1.03 1.07
CA GLU A 41 -13.95 -0.98 2.53
C GLU A 41 -12.66 -0.39 3.10
N TYR A 42 -11.51 -0.93 2.70
CA TYR A 42 -10.19 -0.43 3.11
C TYR A 42 -10.00 1.06 2.80
N ILE A 43 -10.41 1.50 1.59
CA ILE A 43 -10.34 2.91 1.21
C ILE A 43 -11.25 3.76 2.11
N SER A 44 -12.45 3.26 2.43
CA SER A 44 -13.39 3.96 3.30
C SER A 44 -12.84 4.12 4.72
N ASP A 45 -12.18 3.09 5.24
CA ASP A 45 -11.49 3.15 6.54
C ASP A 45 -10.33 4.17 6.49
N GLY A 46 -9.57 4.21 5.39
CA GLY A 46 -8.54 5.22 5.15
C GLY A 46 -9.07 6.65 5.16
N ILE A 47 -10.24 6.89 4.56
CA ILE A 47 -10.90 8.21 4.56
C ILE A 47 -11.26 8.63 5.99
N VAL A 48 -11.88 7.76 6.78
CA VAL A 48 -12.25 8.06 8.18
C VAL A 48 -11.00 8.29 9.03
N ASN A 49 -9.91 7.56 8.75
CA ASN A 49 -8.65 7.74 9.45
C ASN A 49 -8.04 9.13 9.24
N ILE A 50 -8.16 9.69 8.03
CA ILE A 50 -7.65 11.02 7.69
C ILE A 50 -8.65 12.11 8.11
N PHE A 51 -9.92 11.89 7.84
CA PHE A 51 -11.02 12.83 8.08
C PHE A 51 -11.92 12.31 9.20
N LYS A 52 -11.54 12.59 10.46
CA LYS A 52 -12.23 12.11 11.66
C LYS A 52 -13.72 12.50 11.75
N SER A 53 -14.16 13.55 11.04
CA SER A 53 -15.58 13.94 10.98
C SER A 53 -16.43 13.04 10.06
N GLU A 54 -15.79 12.21 9.25
CA GLU A 54 -16.43 11.39 8.24
C GLU A 54 -16.84 10.03 8.80
N VAL A 55 -17.86 9.45 8.17
CA VAL A 55 -18.47 8.20 8.61
C VAL A 55 -18.32 7.17 7.49
N LYS A 56 -17.81 5.98 7.80
CA LYS A 56 -17.48 4.92 6.84
C LYS A 56 -18.66 4.59 5.93
N GLU A 57 -19.85 4.52 6.50
CA GLU A 57 -21.12 4.20 5.84
C GLU A 57 -21.49 5.21 4.74
N THR A 58 -20.96 6.43 4.80
CA THR A 58 -21.12 7.41 3.72
C THR A 58 -20.45 6.91 2.43
N TYR A 59 -19.31 6.25 2.56
CA TYR A 59 -18.47 5.83 1.45
C TYR A 59 -18.71 4.39 1.04
N PHE A 60 -18.97 3.51 2.01
CA PHE A 60 -19.21 2.10 1.76
C PHE A 60 -20.08 1.44 2.83
N ILE A 61 -21.08 0.69 2.37
CA ILE A 61 -21.93 -0.17 3.22
C ILE A 61 -22.02 -1.53 2.53
N ASN A 62 -21.58 -2.57 3.23
CA ASN A 62 -21.72 -3.95 2.79
C ASN A 62 -22.64 -4.71 3.75
N VAL A 63 -23.84 -5.05 3.29
CA VAL A 63 -24.78 -5.87 4.07
C VAL A 63 -24.85 -7.25 3.42
N PRO A 64 -24.59 -8.34 4.16
CA PRO A 64 -24.71 -9.70 3.64
C PRO A 64 -26.06 -9.93 2.96
N GLY A 65 -26.04 -10.52 1.75
CA GLY A 65 -27.26 -10.76 0.96
C GLY A 65 -27.84 -9.54 0.25
N LYS A 66 -27.27 -8.34 0.41
CA LYS A 66 -27.65 -7.13 -0.35
C LYS A 66 -26.48 -6.65 -1.21
N LYS A 67 -26.81 -5.91 -2.27
CA LYS A 67 -25.77 -5.24 -3.08
C LYS A 67 -25.07 -4.17 -2.24
N PRO A 68 -23.74 -4.05 -2.30
CA PRO A 68 -23.02 -3.00 -1.60
C PRO A 68 -23.50 -1.61 -2.02
N LYS A 69 -23.49 -0.68 -1.06
CA LYS A 69 -23.91 0.72 -1.23
C LYS A 69 -22.77 1.66 -0.81
N GLY A 70 -23.00 2.96 -0.96
CA GLY A 70 -22.04 4.00 -0.62
C GLY A 70 -21.50 4.71 -1.85
N ILE A 71 -20.98 5.92 -1.64
CA ILE A 71 -20.55 6.81 -2.71
C ILE A 71 -19.46 6.17 -3.57
N LEU A 72 -18.45 5.54 -2.95
CA LEU A 72 -17.31 4.98 -3.68
C LEU A 72 -17.73 3.81 -4.58
N TYR A 73 -18.47 2.85 -4.02
CA TYR A 73 -18.90 1.66 -4.76
C TYR A 73 -19.79 2.02 -5.95
N GLN A 74 -20.79 2.89 -5.73
CA GLN A 74 -21.69 3.33 -6.79
C GLN A 74 -20.95 4.13 -7.86
N LYS A 75 -20.12 5.10 -7.46
CA LYS A 75 -19.39 5.97 -8.38
C LYS A 75 -18.43 5.16 -9.25
N TYR A 76 -17.68 4.21 -8.68
CA TYR A 76 -16.81 3.32 -9.46
C TYR A 76 -17.56 2.58 -10.57
N HIS A 77 -18.65 1.88 -10.23
CA HIS A 77 -19.40 1.10 -11.20
C HIS A 77 -20.10 1.97 -12.25
N ASN A 78 -20.56 3.16 -11.86
CA ASN A 78 -21.11 4.14 -12.79
C ASN A 78 -20.04 4.65 -13.77
N THR A 79 -18.86 5.00 -13.27
CA THR A 79 -17.70 5.44 -14.08
C THR A 79 -17.29 4.35 -15.06
N LEU A 80 -17.15 3.10 -14.60
CA LEU A 80 -16.86 1.97 -15.50
C LEU A 80 -17.95 1.76 -16.55
N THR A 81 -19.23 1.87 -16.17
CA THR A 81 -20.34 1.73 -17.12
C THR A 81 -20.30 2.84 -18.18
N LYS A 82 -19.92 4.06 -17.80
CA LYS A 82 -19.71 5.17 -18.74
C LYS A 82 -18.54 4.89 -19.68
N LEU A 83 -17.38 4.49 -19.15
CA LEU A 83 -16.19 4.21 -19.95
C LEU A 83 -16.41 3.04 -20.93
N ARG A 84 -17.10 1.98 -20.50
CA ARG A 84 -17.48 0.85 -21.38
C ARG A 84 -18.37 1.28 -22.53
N ARG A 85 -19.34 2.17 -22.28
CA ARG A 85 -20.21 2.73 -23.34
C ARG A 85 -19.41 3.49 -24.40
N HIS A 86 -18.34 4.15 -24.00
CA HIS A 86 -17.43 4.86 -24.90
C HIS A 86 -16.26 4.00 -25.42
N GLN A 87 -16.25 2.69 -25.14
CA GLN A 87 -15.15 1.77 -25.49
C GLN A 87 -13.77 2.19 -24.93
N LEU A 88 -13.74 3.07 -23.92
CA LEU A 88 -12.53 3.54 -23.24
C LEU A 88 -12.12 2.63 -22.08
N TRP A 89 -12.87 1.54 -21.86
CA TRP A 89 -12.59 0.58 -20.80
C TRP A 89 -12.92 -0.84 -21.24
N CYS A 90 -11.89 -1.68 -21.29
CA CYS A 90 -12.03 -3.11 -21.45
C CYS A 90 -11.94 -3.78 -20.08
N PRO A 91 -12.96 -4.54 -19.63
CA PRO A 91 -12.78 -5.35 -18.43
C PRO A 91 -11.63 -6.34 -18.65
N PRO A 92 -10.80 -6.62 -17.63
CA PRO A 92 -9.79 -7.67 -17.74
C PRO A 92 -10.48 -8.99 -18.11
N LYS A 93 -10.03 -9.64 -19.20
CA LYS A 93 -10.62 -10.90 -19.69
C LYS A 93 -10.54 -11.94 -18.58
N LYS A 94 -11.68 -12.51 -18.18
CA LYS A 94 -11.71 -13.68 -17.30
C LYS A 94 -11.18 -14.88 -18.08
N VAL A 95 -9.94 -15.27 -17.84
CA VAL A 95 -9.36 -16.49 -18.43
C VAL A 95 -9.99 -17.71 -17.76
N LYS A 96 -10.73 -18.53 -18.53
CA LYS A 96 -11.07 -19.89 -18.12
C LYS A 96 -9.75 -20.67 -18.08
N LYS A 97 -9.39 -21.22 -16.92
CA LYS A 97 -8.21 -22.08 -16.74
C LYS A 97 -8.25 -23.20 -17.78
N ASN A 98 -7.34 -23.15 -18.74
CA ASN A 98 -6.70 -24.27 -19.42
C ASN A 98 -5.36 -23.74 -19.96
N SER A 99 -4.40 -24.65 -20.03
CA SER A 99 -2.96 -24.40 -20.05
C SER A 99 -2.45 -23.52 -21.20
N ASP A 100 -1.26 -22.97 -20.92
CA ASP A 100 -0.23 -22.50 -21.83
C ASP A 100 -0.19 -21.02 -22.27
N VAL A 101 0.73 -20.32 -21.57
CA VAL A 101 1.77 -19.42 -22.07
C VAL A 101 1.34 -18.28 -23.01
N ALA A 102 1.03 -17.12 -22.42
CA ALA A 102 1.34 -15.77 -22.95
C ALA A 102 0.68 -14.61 -22.16
N THR A 103 -0.15 -14.88 -21.14
CA THR A 103 -0.87 -13.82 -20.38
C THR A 103 -0.69 -13.95 -18.86
N LEU A 104 0.51 -14.35 -18.43
CA LEU A 104 0.86 -14.65 -17.04
C LEU A 104 1.55 -13.49 -16.30
N GLU A 105 1.96 -12.42 -16.97
CA GLU A 105 2.87 -11.42 -16.37
C GLU A 105 2.14 -10.27 -15.63
N GLU A 106 0.94 -9.85 -16.06
CA GLU A 106 0.26 -8.68 -15.47
C GLU A 106 -0.76 -9.03 -14.36
N ILE A 107 -1.35 -10.23 -14.41
CA ILE A 107 -2.24 -10.71 -13.33
C ILE A 107 -1.41 -11.29 -12.18
N SER A 108 -0.27 -11.91 -12.49
CA SER A 108 0.66 -12.38 -11.46
C SER A 108 1.32 -11.23 -10.71
N THR A 109 1.57 -10.07 -11.33
CA THR A 109 2.16 -8.90 -10.67
C THR A 109 1.20 -8.23 -9.68
N LEU A 110 -0.10 -8.12 -9.96
CA LEU A 110 -1.06 -7.52 -9.01
C LEU A 110 -1.51 -8.45 -7.87
N GLN A 111 -1.68 -9.75 -8.15
CA GLN A 111 -1.81 -10.75 -7.09
C GLN A 111 -0.51 -10.84 -6.28
N LYS A 112 0.66 -10.78 -6.93
CA LYS A 112 1.93 -10.61 -6.23
C LYS A 112 1.92 -9.33 -5.40
N ILE A 113 1.56 -8.15 -5.89
CA ILE A 113 1.60 -6.91 -5.09
C ILE A 113 0.68 -6.99 -3.85
N THR A 114 -0.50 -7.59 -3.98
CA THR A 114 -1.43 -7.73 -2.85
C THR A 114 -0.96 -8.79 -1.84
N ILE A 115 -0.47 -9.94 -2.32
CA ILE A 115 0.12 -11.01 -1.50
C ILE A 115 1.45 -10.54 -0.88
N ILE A 116 2.31 -9.87 -1.64
CA ILE A 116 3.55 -9.23 -1.19
C ILE A 116 3.22 -8.21 -0.10
N ASN A 117 2.17 -7.41 -0.21
CA ASN A 117 1.82 -6.47 0.85
C ASN A 117 1.34 -7.18 2.13
N GLU A 118 0.53 -8.24 2.05
CA GLU A 118 0.14 -9.04 3.23
C GLU A 118 1.36 -9.79 3.82
N ASP A 119 2.17 -10.44 2.99
CA ASP A 119 3.41 -11.12 3.37
C ASP A 119 4.43 -10.15 3.99
N LEU A 120 4.58 -8.94 3.45
CA LEU A 120 5.48 -7.92 3.98
C LEU A 120 5.03 -7.41 5.35
N ILE A 121 3.71 -7.29 5.57
CA ILE A 121 3.16 -6.96 6.89
C ILE A 121 3.46 -8.08 7.89
N GLU A 122 3.33 -9.35 7.48
CA GLU A 122 3.68 -10.49 8.33
C GLU A 122 5.18 -10.56 8.62
N LEU A 123 6.04 -10.35 7.60
CA LEU A 123 7.49 -10.29 7.75
C LEU A 123 7.92 -9.17 8.69
N LYS A 124 7.33 -7.99 8.55
CA LYS A 124 7.56 -6.86 9.43
C LYS A 124 7.17 -7.20 10.88
N LYS A 125 5.97 -7.74 11.11
CA LYS A 125 5.53 -8.17 12.45
C LYS A 125 6.48 -9.21 13.02
N TRP A 126 6.93 -10.17 12.22
CA TRP A 126 7.89 -11.18 12.67
C TRP A 126 9.19 -10.53 13.16
N LEU A 127 9.75 -9.60 12.40
CA LEU A 127 10.98 -8.87 12.76
C LEU A 127 10.84 -7.98 14.01
N GLN A 128 9.62 -7.70 14.48
CA GLN A 128 9.40 -6.97 15.73
C GLN A 128 9.54 -7.86 16.98
N PHE A 129 9.29 -9.16 16.86
CA PHE A 129 9.27 -10.08 18.01
C PHE A 129 10.40 -11.10 18.02
N TYR A 130 10.97 -11.42 16.85
CA TYR A 130 11.97 -12.48 16.71
C TYR A 130 13.33 -11.90 16.31
N VAL A 131 14.37 -12.32 17.03
CA VAL A 131 15.78 -11.94 16.80
C VAL A 131 16.67 -13.12 16.41
N GLU A 132 16.11 -14.33 16.42
CA GLU A 132 16.78 -15.57 16.03
C GLU A 132 15.81 -16.48 15.25
N PRO A 133 16.31 -17.35 14.36
CA PRO A 133 17.73 -17.52 13.99
C PRO A 133 18.22 -16.41 13.06
N ILE A 134 19.51 -16.03 13.18
CA ILE A 134 20.12 -14.92 12.43
C ILE A 134 19.97 -15.08 10.91
N SER A 135 20.09 -16.31 10.39
CA SER A 135 19.90 -16.59 8.97
C SER A 135 18.51 -16.22 8.47
N GLU A 136 17.49 -16.47 9.27
CA GLU A 136 16.10 -16.14 8.95
C GLU A 136 15.84 -14.64 9.10
N VAL A 137 16.38 -14.03 10.16
CA VAL A 137 16.38 -12.58 10.35
C VAL A 137 16.95 -11.88 9.11
N THR A 138 18.16 -12.23 8.68
CA THR A 138 18.82 -11.62 7.51
C THR A 138 17.97 -11.76 6.25
N SER A 139 17.41 -12.95 6.01
CA SER A 139 16.56 -13.20 4.84
C SER A 139 15.29 -12.34 4.85
N LYS A 140 14.61 -12.25 6.00
CA LYS A 140 13.39 -11.44 6.14
C LYS A 140 13.71 -9.94 6.10
N TRP A 141 14.82 -9.53 6.71
CA TRP A 141 15.30 -8.16 6.74
C TRP A 141 15.51 -7.59 5.33
N GLN A 142 16.18 -8.37 4.47
CA GLN A 142 16.38 -8.06 3.05
C GLN A 142 15.05 -7.86 2.31
N LYS A 143 14.08 -8.76 2.51
CA LYS A 143 12.75 -8.65 1.88
C LYS A 143 11.99 -7.40 2.30
N THR A 144 12.22 -6.92 3.53
CA THR A 144 11.60 -5.70 4.06
C THR A 144 12.40 -4.41 3.82
N CYS A 145 13.49 -4.46 3.03
CA CYS A 145 14.36 -3.30 2.85
C CYS A 145 13.63 -2.08 2.29
N GLU A 146 12.77 -2.27 1.29
CA GLU A 146 12.06 -1.15 0.64
C GLU A 146 11.05 -0.47 1.56
N ILE A 147 10.21 -1.25 2.26
CA ILE A 147 9.22 -0.69 3.20
C ILE A 147 9.89 0.05 4.36
N ARG A 148 11.06 -0.44 4.78
CA ARG A 148 11.84 0.16 5.86
C ARG A 148 12.53 1.43 5.39
N ARG A 149 13.04 1.45 4.17
CA ARG A 149 13.55 2.67 3.53
C ARG A 149 12.47 3.75 3.39
N ASP A 150 11.28 3.38 2.92
CA ASP A 150 10.16 4.32 2.78
C ASP A 150 9.72 4.89 4.14
N TYR A 151 9.72 4.04 5.18
CA TYR A 151 9.51 4.48 6.54
C TYR A 151 10.57 5.51 6.95
N LEU A 152 11.86 5.19 6.82
CA LEU A 152 12.98 6.08 7.20
C LEU A 152 13.00 7.42 6.46
N LEU A 153 12.46 7.48 5.25
CA LEU A 153 12.38 8.71 4.45
C LEU A 153 11.14 9.56 4.77
N SER A 154 10.21 9.07 5.59
CA SER A 154 9.01 9.82 5.93
C SER A 154 9.30 11.00 6.87
N GLN A 155 8.50 12.05 6.77
CA GLN A 155 8.73 13.28 7.53
C GLN A 155 8.40 13.10 9.01
N ASN A 156 9.21 13.71 9.89
CA ASN A 156 9.05 13.76 11.34
C ASN A 156 9.32 12.46 12.11
N ILE A 157 10.16 11.57 11.58
CA ILE A 157 10.64 10.41 12.34
C ILE A 157 11.90 10.77 13.14
N ASN A 158 11.90 10.39 14.40
CA ASN A 158 13.07 10.46 15.27
C ASN A 158 13.69 9.07 15.48
N ILE A 159 14.87 9.02 16.13
CA ILE A 159 15.59 7.77 16.37
C ILE A 159 14.82 6.78 17.25
N ALA A 160 14.05 7.27 18.22
CA ALA A 160 13.25 6.42 19.11
C ALA A 160 12.12 5.74 18.34
N ASP A 161 11.44 6.46 17.44
CA ASP A 161 10.40 5.90 16.58
C ASP A 161 10.96 4.76 15.72
N ILE A 162 12.17 4.92 15.16
CA ILE A 162 12.85 3.88 14.37
C ILE A 162 13.13 2.63 15.21
N LEU A 163 13.65 2.83 16.42
CA LEU A 163 14.00 1.74 17.33
C LEU A 163 12.78 1.04 17.92
N ASP A 164 11.64 1.70 17.99
CA ASP A 164 10.37 1.10 18.41
C ASP A 164 9.68 0.37 17.25
N GLU A 165 9.79 0.90 16.04
CA GLU A 165 9.25 0.25 14.84
C GLU A 165 10.07 -0.99 14.44
N TRP A 166 11.39 -0.94 14.64
CA TRP A 166 12.34 -2.01 14.35
C TRP A 166 13.20 -2.36 15.58
N PRO A 167 12.63 -3.01 16.61
CA PRO A 167 13.33 -3.34 17.87
C PRO A 167 14.60 -4.16 17.70
N ILE A 168 14.72 -4.92 16.61
CA ILE A 168 15.92 -5.70 16.28
C ILE A 168 17.18 -4.82 16.12
N LEU A 169 17.02 -3.53 15.82
CA LEU A 169 18.12 -2.59 15.75
C LEU A 169 18.74 -2.27 17.12
N LYS A 170 18.07 -2.63 18.22
CA LYS A 170 18.61 -2.53 19.59
C LYS A 170 19.61 -3.67 19.91
N GLN A 171 19.73 -4.68 19.05
CA GLN A 171 20.61 -5.83 19.28
C GLN A 171 22.07 -5.53 18.94
N SER A 172 23.00 -6.23 19.59
CA SER A 172 24.45 -6.03 19.39
C SER A 172 24.91 -6.32 17.96
N PHE A 173 24.23 -7.22 17.24
CA PHE A 173 24.55 -7.58 15.86
C PHE A 173 23.86 -6.69 14.81
N ALA A 174 23.07 -5.71 15.24
CA ALA A 174 22.23 -4.89 14.35
C ALA A 174 23.04 -4.09 13.30
N TYR A 175 24.31 -3.80 13.56
CA TYR A 175 25.17 -3.14 12.57
C TYR A 175 25.25 -3.94 11.26
N ASN A 176 25.27 -5.28 11.32
CA ASN A 176 25.26 -6.12 10.11
C ASN A 176 23.98 -5.93 9.28
N LEU A 177 22.86 -5.61 9.94
CA LEU A 177 21.59 -5.33 9.27
C LEU A 177 21.62 -4.00 8.51
N ILE A 178 22.36 -3.02 9.03
CA ILE A 178 22.60 -1.74 8.35
C ILE A 178 23.50 -1.95 7.13
N ASP A 179 24.54 -2.76 7.25
CA ASP A 179 25.41 -3.11 6.14
C ASP A 179 24.64 -3.77 4.99
N ILE A 180 23.70 -4.69 5.33
CA ILE A 180 22.80 -5.31 4.35
C ILE A 180 21.97 -4.28 3.59
N ASP A 181 21.43 -3.26 4.27
CA ASP A 181 20.65 -2.21 3.60
C ASP A 181 21.51 -1.34 2.70
N PHE A 182 22.71 -1.01 3.19
CA PHE A 182 23.66 -0.21 2.42
C PHE A 182 24.02 -0.93 1.12
N ASP A 183 24.34 -2.22 1.19
CA ASP A 183 24.65 -3.04 0.01
C ASP A 183 23.45 -3.19 -0.93
N TYR A 184 22.23 -3.26 -0.39
CA TYR A 184 21.01 -3.26 -1.20
C TYR A 184 20.81 -1.97 -1.99
N ILE A 185 20.99 -0.81 -1.34
CA ILE A 185 20.77 0.51 -1.96
C ILE A 185 21.94 0.92 -2.87
N HIS A 186 23.14 0.48 -2.53
CA HIS A 186 24.37 0.81 -3.24
C HIS A 186 25.16 -0.44 -3.60
N PRO A 187 24.67 -1.22 -4.59
CA PRO A 187 25.39 -2.38 -5.08
C PRO A 187 26.82 -1.97 -5.47
N THR A 188 27.81 -2.77 -5.08
CA THR A 188 29.25 -2.59 -5.36
C THR A 188 29.96 -1.47 -4.60
N LYS A 189 29.29 -0.73 -3.70
CA LYS A 189 29.93 0.37 -2.96
C LYS A 189 30.40 0.03 -1.54
N GLY A 190 30.16 -1.17 -1.03
CA GLY A 190 30.50 -1.56 0.35
C GLY A 190 31.95 -1.20 0.76
N ASN A 191 32.92 -1.46 -0.11
CA ASN A 191 34.34 -1.15 0.15
C ASN A 191 34.82 0.20 -0.42
N SER A 192 33.93 1.02 -0.98
CA SER A 192 34.33 2.27 -1.63
C SER A 192 34.96 3.27 -0.66
N LEU A 193 34.61 3.22 0.62
CA LEU A 193 35.23 4.05 1.65
C LEU A 193 36.71 3.67 1.83
N PHE A 194 37.04 2.38 1.87
CA PHE A 194 38.42 1.91 2.04
C PHE A 194 39.28 2.09 0.79
N VAL A 195 38.68 2.08 -0.40
CA VAL A 195 39.39 2.25 -1.68
C VAL A 195 39.66 3.72 -2.02
N LYS A 196 38.87 4.66 -1.48
CA LYS A 196 38.95 6.09 -1.79
C LYS A 196 39.42 6.95 -0.62
N TRP A 197 40.00 6.33 0.41
CA TRP A 197 40.49 7.01 1.61
C TRP A 197 41.91 7.60 1.44
N ASP A 198 42.57 7.31 0.32
CA ASP A 198 43.81 7.96 -0.12
C ASP A 198 43.52 9.30 -0.83
#